data_AF-A0A533UAN2-F1
#
_entry.id   AF-A0A533UAN2-F1
#
_cell.length_a   1.000
_cell.length_b   1.000
_cell.length_c   1.000
_cell.angle_alpha   90.00
_cell.angle_beta   90.00
_cell.angle_gamma   90.00
#
_symmetry.space_group_name_H-M   'P 1'
#
loop_
_entity.id
_entity.type
_entity.pdbx_description
1 polymer ?
#
loop_
_entity_poly.entity_id
_entity_poly.type
_entity_poly.pdbx_seq_one_letter_code
_entity_poly.pdbx_strand_id
1 'polypeptide(L)'
;MSKSNTIYSDLKNDMNPVTWISKYRQNSIPYLTVMVLFYHLIGFVIMIIGSIIVDFVVNNYTEPTIPLTGISVIFAGPFEESIFFGIPFYLTGNNLVTLAGGIIWATLHVLNTPSVQANSLAYLTWLFVTPSIFASLRTWISGKGWFAIISHSIWNLIFFAAGCTNGEFACRIFNEKDFLIDIAYITTSVVFILLTYFLFLRYENKVISKSVK
;
A
#
# COMPACT_ATOMS: atom_id res chain seq x y z
N MET A 1 -11.52 -13.58 31.53
CA MET A 1 -12.11 -12.96 30.32
C MET A 1 -11.96 -13.92 29.16
N SER A 2 -13.04 -14.20 28.42
CA SER A 2 -12.99 -15.07 27.23
C SER A 2 -12.12 -14.44 26.12
N LYS A 3 -11.30 -15.24 25.44
CA LYS A 3 -10.49 -14.84 24.26
C LYS A 3 -11.32 -14.17 23.14
N SER A 4 -12.63 -14.45 23.08
CA SER A 4 -13.54 -13.84 22.10
C SER A 4 -13.80 -12.35 22.42
N ASN A 5 -13.98 -12.02 23.71
CA ASN A 5 -14.24 -10.64 24.14
C ASN A 5 -13.04 -9.72 23.90
N THR A 6 -11.82 -10.27 23.85
CA THR A 6 -10.61 -9.49 23.56
C THR A 6 -10.47 -9.17 22.08
N ILE A 7 -10.73 -10.12 21.17
CA ILE A 7 -10.63 -9.88 19.71
C ILE A 7 -11.62 -8.81 19.26
N TYR A 8 -12.87 -8.88 19.73
CA TYR A 8 -13.88 -7.86 19.38
C TYR A 8 -13.49 -6.47 19.89
N SER A 9 -13.04 -6.38 21.14
CA SER A 9 -12.56 -5.12 21.71
C SER A 9 -11.39 -4.54 20.92
N ASP A 10 -10.47 -5.39 20.48
CA ASP A 10 -9.30 -4.95 19.73
C ASP A 10 -9.68 -4.48 18.32
N LEU A 11 -10.51 -5.24 17.58
CA LEU A 11 -11.04 -4.81 16.29
C LEU A 11 -11.81 -3.49 16.40
N LYS A 12 -12.69 -3.34 17.40
CA LYS A 12 -13.43 -2.09 17.63
C LYS A 12 -12.50 -0.90 17.83
N ASN A 13 -11.38 -1.09 18.54
CA ASN A 13 -10.41 -0.04 18.76
C ASN A 13 -9.59 0.27 17.49
N ASP A 14 -9.13 -0.77 16.80
CA ASP A 14 -8.28 -0.62 15.63
C ASP A 14 -9.05 -0.17 14.38
N MET A 15 -10.35 -0.43 14.27
CA MET A 15 -11.20 0.12 13.21
C MET A 15 -11.58 1.60 13.43
N ASN A 16 -11.37 2.14 14.63
CA ASN A 16 -11.67 3.55 14.92
C ASN A 16 -10.62 4.48 14.27
N PRO A 17 -11.01 5.46 13.44
CA PRO A 17 -10.07 6.38 12.78
C PRO A 17 -9.11 7.12 13.71
N VAL A 18 -9.52 7.37 14.96
CA VAL A 18 -8.70 8.06 15.97
C VAL A 18 -7.42 7.27 16.30
N THR A 19 -7.39 5.96 16.04
CA THR A 19 -6.25 5.09 16.34
C THR A 19 -5.37 4.80 15.13
N TRP A 20 -5.69 5.31 13.94
CA TRP A 20 -5.06 4.84 12.69
C TRP A 20 -3.59 5.24 12.49
N ILE A 21 -3.07 6.13 13.32
CA ILE A 21 -1.63 6.48 13.36
C ILE A 21 -0.85 5.73 14.44
N SER A 22 -1.52 4.79 15.13
CA SER A 22 -0.98 4.00 16.23
C SER A 22 -0.90 2.51 15.86
N LYS A 23 -0.06 1.77 16.58
CA LYS A 23 0.15 0.33 16.34
C LYS A 23 -1.18 -0.43 16.47
N TYR A 24 -1.30 -1.54 15.77
CA TYR A 24 -2.38 -2.48 16.04
C TYR A 24 -2.23 -3.05 17.45
N ARG A 25 -3.35 -3.35 18.09
CA ARG A 25 -3.36 -4.07 19.38
C ARG A 25 -2.92 -5.51 19.24
N GLN A 26 -3.14 -6.10 18.07
CA GLN A 26 -2.68 -7.43 17.71
C GLN A 26 -2.00 -7.41 16.35
N ASN A 27 -0.96 -8.22 16.18
CA ASN A 27 -0.20 -8.31 14.92
C ASN A 27 -0.06 -9.76 14.43
N SER A 28 -0.99 -10.64 14.82
CA SER A 28 -1.08 -11.99 14.27
C SER A 28 -1.50 -11.93 12.80
N ILE A 29 -1.05 -12.89 11.98
CA ILE A 29 -1.34 -12.92 10.54
C ILE A 29 -2.85 -12.84 10.27
N PRO A 30 -3.73 -13.66 10.91
CA PRO A 30 -5.16 -13.57 10.65
C PRO A 30 -5.76 -12.19 10.99
N TYR A 31 -5.29 -11.58 12.07
CA TYR A 31 -5.75 -10.25 12.48
C TYR A 31 -5.34 -9.18 11.47
N LEU A 32 -4.09 -9.20 11.02
CA LEU A 32 -3.60 -8.27 10.01
C LEU A 32 -4.32 -8.45 8.68
N THR A 33 -4.64 -9.69 8.28
CA THR A 33 -5.46 -9.95 7.08
C THR A 33 -6.83 -9.28 7.20
N VAL A 34 -7.50 -9.40 8.35
CA VAL A 34 -8.79 -8.71 8.59
C VAL A 34 -8.63 -7.20 8.49
N MET A 35 -7.58 -6.63 9.06
CA MET A 35 -7.34 -5.19 9.00
C MET A 35 -7.04 -4.70 7.57
N VAL A 36 -6.23 -5.44 6.81
CA VAL A 36 -5.97 -5.13 5.40
C VAL A 36 -7.27 -5.14 4.59
N LEU A 37 -8.10 -6.17 4.75
CA LEU A 37 -9.40 -6.26 4.07
C LEU A 37 -10.34 -5.12 4.47
N PHE A 38 -10.34 -4.74 5.74
CA PHE A 38 -11.13 -3.61 6.24
C PHE A 38 -10.76 -2.29 5.54
N TYR A 39 -9.46 -1.94 5.48
CA TYR A 39 -9.03 -0.71 4.82
C TYR A 39 -9.32 -0.71 3.31
N HIS A 40 -9.12 -1.84 2.64
CA HIS A 40 -9.46 -1.98 1.22
C HIS A 40 -10.97 -1.90 0.95
N LEU A 41 -11.80 -2.45 1.84
CA LEU A 41 -13.25 -2.31 1.75
C LEU A 41 -13.68 -0.85 1.86
N ILE A 42 -13.09 -0.09 2.78
CA ILE A 42 -13.33 1.36 2.88
C ILE A 42 -12.89 2.05 1.58
N GLY A 43 -11.70 1.73 1.07
CA GLY A 43 -11.20 2.27 -0.20
C GLY A 43 -12.15 2.00 -1.36
N PHE A 44 -12.65 0.78 -1.46
CA PHE A 44 -13.61 0.37 -2.48
C PHE A 44 -14.94 1.15 -2.40
N VAL A 45 -15.48 1.33 -1.19
CA VAL A 45 -16.68 2.15 -0.98
C VAL A 45 -16.45 3.62 -1.35
N ILE A 46 -15.31 4.19 -0.95
CA ILE A 46 -14.95 5.57 -1.31
C ILE A 46 -14.78 5.71 -2.82
N MET A 47 -14.18 4.74 -3.49
CA MET A 47 -14.02 4.71 -4.95
C MET A 47 -15.37 4.70 -5.66
N ILE A 48 -16.35 3.88 -5.21
CA ILE A 48 -17.69 3.83 -5.80
C ILE A 48 -18.43 5.17 -5.63
N ILE A 49 -18.39 5.76 -4.43
CA ILE A 49 -19.01 7.07 -4.22
C ILE A 49 -18.28 8.13 -5.04
N GLY A 50 -16.96 8.02 -5.10
CA GLY A 50 -16.07 8.89 -5.83
C GLY A 50 -16.31 8.89 -7.32
N SER A 51 -16.63 7.74 -7.94
CA SER A 51 -16.90 7.68 -9.39
C SER A 51 -18.10 8.53 -9.78
N ILE A 52 -19.17 8.49 -8.98
CA ILE A 52 -20.35 9.35 -9.19
C ILE A 52 -19.96 10.83 -9.14
N ILE A 53 -19.10 11.22 -8.21
CA ILE A 53 -18.64 12.60 -8.06
C ILE A 53 -17.74 13.00 -9.23
N VAL A 54 -16.79 12.14 -9.62
CA VAL A 54 -15.86 12.40 -10.72
C VAL A 54 -16.62 12.56 -12.02
N ASP A 55 -17.56 11.67 -12.32
CA ASP A 55 -18.39 11.76 -13.54
C ASP A 55 -19.23 13.04 -13.60
N PHE A 56 -19.65 13.55 -12.44
CA PHE A 56 -20.42 14.79 -12.35
C PHE A 56 -19.56 16.07 -12.45
N VAL A 57 -18.36 16.05 -11.87
CA VAL A 57 -17.51 17.25 -11.71
C VAL A 57 -16.48 17.38 -12.83
N VAL A 58 -15.96 16.26 -13.33
CA VAL A 58 -14.87 16.24 -14.31
C VAL A 58 -15.46 16.07 -15.71
N ASN A 59 -15.58 17.19 -16.42
CA ASN A 59 -16.10 17.21 -17.79
C ASN A 59 -15.29 16.28 -18.70
N ASN A 60 -15.99 15.40 -19.42
CA ASN A 60 -15.40 14.43 -20.35
C ASN A 60 -14.32 13.55 -19.69
N TYR A 61 -14.59 13.09 -18.46
CA TYR A 61 -13.71 12.15 -17.78
C TYR A 61 -13.53 10.87 -18.61
N THR A 62 -12.27 10.48 -18.78
CA THR A 62 -11.89 9.21 -19.40
C THR A 62 -11.04 8.45 -18.42
N GLU A 63 -11.53 7.29 -17.98
CA GLU A 63 -10.78 6.43 -17.07
C GLU A 63 -9.43 6.03 -17.70
N PRO A 64 -8.30 6.29 -17.01
CA PRO A 64 -6.99 5.96 -17.55
C PRO A 64 -6.76 4.46 -17.51
N THR A 65 -6.19 3.93 -18.58
CA THR A 65 -5.69 2.56 -18.64
C THR A 65 -4.18 2.59 -18.83
N ILE A 66 -3.43 2.05 -17.86
CA ILE A 66 -1.99 1.84 -18.02
C ILE A 66 -1.76 0.36 -18.35
N PRO A 67 -0.94 0.03 -19.37
CA PRO A 67 -0.49 -1.33 -19.58
C PRO A 67 0.34 -1.78 -18.36
N LEU A 68 -0.27 -2.61 -17.52
CA LEU A 68 0.40 -3.28 -16.40
C LEU A 68 0.96 -4.63 -16.84
N THR A 69 2.07 -5.04 -16.23
CA THR A 69 2.64 -6.38 -16.39
C THR A 69 2.63 -7.12 -15.06
N GLY A 70 2.52 -8.45 -15.11
CA GLY A 70 2.62 -9.31 -13.93
C GLY A 70 3.86 -9.01 -13.07
N ILE A 71 5.02 -8.75 -13.71
CA ILE A 71 6.24 -8.34 -12.99
C ILE A 71 6.07 -6.99 -12.31
N SER A 72 5.63 -5.95 -13.03
CA SER A 72 5.48 -4.61 -12.45
C SER A 72 4.52 -4.61 -11.25
N VAL A 73 3.39 -5.32 -11.32
CA VAL A 73 2.40 -5.35 -10.23
C VAL A 73 2.88 -6.12 -9.00
N ILE A 74 3.60 -7.23 -9.19
CA ILE A 74 4.17 -8.02 -8.09
C ILE A 74 5.27 -7.23 -7.39
N PHE A 75 6.16 -6.58 -8.15
CA PHE A 75 7.31 -5.85 -7.61
C PHE A 75 6.98 -4.42 -7.16
N ALA A 76 5.82 -3.87 -7.53
CA ALA A 76 5.32 -2.63 -6.93
C ALA A 76 5.19 -2.73 -5.40
N GLY A 77 4.69 -3.86 -4.87
CA GLY A 77 4.59 -4.10 -3.43
C GLY A 77 5.91 -3.89 -2.67
N PRO A 78 6.99 -4.64 -2.95
CA PRO A 78 8.27 -4.44 -2.28
C PRO A 78 8.92 -3.08 -2.57
N PHE A 79 8.76 -2.53 -3.78
CA PHE A 79 9.28 -1.22 -4.13
C PHE A 79 8.62 -0.12 -3.28
N GLU A 80 7.29 -0.03 -3.33
CA GLU A 80 6.52 1.06 -2.74
C GLU A 80 6.49 0.97 -1.21
N GLU A 81 6.28 -0.22 -0.65
CA GLU A 81 6.29 -0.42 0.80
C GLU A 81 7.65 -0.07 1.43
N SER A 82 8.74 -0.40 0.74
CA SER A 82 10.09 -0.06 1.21
C SER A 82 10.33 1.46 1.16
N ILE A 83 10.05 2.11 0.03
CA ILE A 83 10.36 3.53 -0.18
C ILE A 83 9.47 4.44 0.67
N PHE A 84 8.16 4.19 0.69
CA PHE A 84 7.20 5.13 1.28
C PHE A 84 6.89 4.84 2.75
N PHE A 85 7.17 3.63 3.23
CA PHE A 85 6.85 3.25 4.61
C PHE A 85 8.07 2.73 5.38
N GLY A 86 8.72 1.67 4.90
CA GLY A 86 9.81 0.97 5.59
C GLY A 86 11.04 1.85 5.86
N ILE A 87 11.61 2.46 4.81
CA ILE A 87 12.78 3.34 4.90
C ILE A 87 12.47 4.57 5.78
N PRO A 88 11.38 5.35 5.55
CA PRO A 88 11.02 6.46 6.43
C PRO A 88 10.87 6.06 7.90
N PHE A 89 10.23 4.91 8.16
CA PHE A 89 10.05 4.41 9.52
C PHE A 89 11.38 4.07 10.19
N TYR A 90 12.23 3.24 9.57
CA TYR A 90 13.48 2.81 10.22
C TYR A 90 14.58 3.90 10.24
N LEU A 91 14.53 4.89 9.37
CA LEU A 91 15.42 6.05 9.45
C LEU A 91 15.10 6.94 10.64
N THR A 92 13.82 7.16 10.94
CA THR A 92 13.39 8.21 11.87
C THR A 92 12.79 7.69 13.18
N GLY A 93 12.19 6.50 13.16
CA GLY A 93 11.35 5.98 14.24
C GLY A 93 10.07 6.79 14.47
N ASN A 94 9.70 7.68 13.53
CA ASN A 94 8.58 8.61 13.70
C ASN A 94 7.41 8.25 12.77
N ASN A 95 6.27 7.87 13.37
CA ASN A 95 5.06 7.49 12.65
C ASN A 95 4.53 8.60 11.72
N LEU A 96 4.73 9.89 12.05
CA LEU A 96 4.29 11.00 11.22
C LEU A 96 5.12 11.13 9.94
N VAL A 97 6.41 10.81 10.00
CA VAL A 97 7.27 10.80 8.80
C VAL A 97 6.86 9.64 7.88
N THR A 98 6.56 8.47 8.46
CA THR A 98 6.01 7.34 7.72
C THR A 98 4.64 7.67 7.11
N LEU A 99 3.77 8.37 7.83
CA LEU A 99 2.49 8.84 7.31
C LEU A 99 2.68 9.80 6.13
N ALA A 100 3.63 10.74 6.23
CA ALA A 100 3.95 11.64 5.12
C ALA A 100 4.39 10.88 3.87
N GLY A 101 5.21 9.83 4.02
CA GLY A 101 5.57 8.93 2.93
C GLY A 101 4.35 8.26 2.29
N GLY A 102 3.42 7.75 3.12
CA GLY A 102 2.15 7.18 2.64
C GLY A 102 1.22 8.19 1.94
N ILE A 103 1.18 9.44 2.39
CA ILE A 103 0.42 10.52 1.71
C ILE A 103 1.02 10.81 0.33
N ILE A 104 2.35 10.89 0.23
CA ILE A 104 3.05 11.07 -1.05
C ILE A 104 2.72 9.89 -1.97
N TRP A 105 2.86 8.66 -1.48
CA TRP A 105 2.52 7.44 -2.21
C TRP A 105 1.10 7.47 -2.79
N ALA A 106 0.09 7.73 -1.96
CA ALA A 106 -1.29 7.80 -2.43
C ALA A 106 -1.49 8.93 -3.44
N THR A 107 -0.91 10.12 -3.20
CA THR A 107 -1.05 11.26 -4.12
C THR A 107 -0.46 10.96 -5.50
N LEU A 108 0.67 10.22 -5.55
CA LEU A 108 1.29 9.80 -6.82
C LEU A 108 0.36 8.90 -7.64
N HIS A 109 -0.58 8.17 -7.02
CA HIS A 109 -1.54 7.35 -7.75
C HIS A 109 -2.51 8.16 -8.61
N VAL A 110 -2.70 9.47 -8.35
CA VAL A 110 -3.46 10.34 -9.27
C VAL A 110 -2.79 10.40 -10.65
N LEU A 111 -1.46 10.23 -10.69
CA LEU A 111 -0.64 10.27 -11.90
C LEU A 111 -0.52 8.90 -12.57
N ASN A 112 -1.29 7.90 -12.15
CA ASN A 112 -1.38 6.61 -12.83
C ASN A 112 -2.17 6.74 -14.15
N THR A 113 -1.61 7.50 -15.08
CA THR A 113 -2.19 7.81 -16.38
C THR A 113 -1.08 8.20 -17.36
N PRO A 114 -1.22 7.92 -18.67
CA PRO A 114 -0.26 8.38 -19.67
C PRO A 114 -0.25 9.90 -19.89
N SER A 115 -1.17 10.65 -19.28
CA SER A 115 -1.37 12.09 -19.51
C SER A 115 -1.68 12.84 -18.23
N VAL A 116 -1.09 14.03 -18.06
CA VAL A 116 -1.35 14.91 -16.90
C VAL A 116 -2.59 15.81 -17.07
N GLN A 117 -3.46 15.50 -18.04
CA GLN A 117 -4.70 16.24 -18.24
C GLN A 117 -5.70 15.91 -17.14
N ALA A 118 -6.40 16.95 -16.66
CA ALA A 118 -7.33 16.83 -15.53
C ALA A 118 -8.47 15.83 -15.78
N ASN A 119 -8.89 15.62 -17.03
CA ASN A 119 -9.94 14.66 -17.37
C ASN A 119 -9.44 13.22 -17.54
N SER A 120 -8.14 12.98 -17.41
CA SER A 120 -7.52 11.64 -17.54
C SER A 120 -6.72 11.23 -16.31
N LEU A 121 -6.78 11.99 -15.20
CA LEU A 121 -6.11 11.62 -13.95
C LEU A 121 -6.80 10.42 -13.30
N ALA A 122 -6.03 9.57 -12.63
CA ALA A 122 -6.51 8.36 -11.98
C ALA A 122 -7.16 8.64 -10.61
N TYR A 123 -8.20 9.47 -10.59
CA TYR A 123 -8.90 9.86 -9.37
C TYR A 123 -9.46 8.65 -8.60
N LEU A 124 -10.02 7.67 -9.31
CA LEU A 124 -10.60 6.48 -8.68
C LEU A 124 -9.53 5.63 -8.00
N THR A 125 -8.38 5.45 -8.64
CA THR A 125 -7.23 4.77 -8.05
C THR A 125 -6.75 5.50 -6.79
N TRP A 126 -6.59 6.82 -6.87
CA TRP A 126 -6.20 7.64 -5.71
C TRP A 126 -7.17 7.51 -4.54
N LEU A 127 -8.47 7.61 -4.80
CA LEU A 127 -9.52 7.46 -3.80
C LEU A 127 -9.51 6.07 -3.16
N PHE A 128 -9.33 5.04 -3.99
CA PHE A 128 -9.25 3.65 -3.56
C PHE A 128 -8.07 3.38 -2.62
N VAL A 129 -6.88 3.87 -2.96
CA VAL A 129 -5.65 3.58 -2.18
C VAL A 129 -5.52 4.45 -0.93
N THR A 130 -6.27 5.56 -0.82
CA THR A 130 -6.13 6.51 0.29
C THR A 130 -6.31 5.85 1.68
N PRO A 131 -7.32 5.01 1.93
CA PRO A 131 -7.43 4.28 3.20
C PRO A 131 -6.31 3.25 3.42
N SER A 132 -5.75 2.69 2.34
CA SER A 132 -4.67 1.69 2.42
C SER A 132 -3.37 2.27 2.98
N ILE A 133 -3.19 3.59 2.96
CA ILE A 133 -2.09 4.28 3.68
C ILE A 133 -2.02 3.80 5.14
N PHE A 134 -3.17 3.72 5.81
CA PHE A 134 -3.24 3.34 7.21
C PHE A 134 -2.97 1.85 7.41
N ALA A 135 -3.35 1.00 6.46
CA ALA A 135 -3.04 -0.43 6.51
C ALA A 135 -1.52 -0.65 6.53
N SER A 136 -0.80 -0.04 5.59
CA SER A 136 0.66 -0.14 5.47
C SER A 136 1.35 0.53 6.65
N LEU A 137 1.04 1.79 6.96
CA LEU A 137 1.58 2.52 8.10
C LEU A 137 1.50 1.69 9.39
N ARG A 138 0.30 1.21 9.73
CA ARG A 138 0.07 0.48 10.98
C ARG A 138 0.77 -0.86 11.03
N THR A 139 0.89 -1.53 9.88
CA THR A 139 1.61 -2.80 9.78
C THR A 139 3.11 -2.61 10.02
N TRP A 140 3.71 -1.56 9.46
CA TRP A 140 5.11 -1.21 9.68
C TRP A 140 5.40 -0.85 11.13
N ILE A 141 4.63 0.08 11.73
CA ILE A 141 4.86 0.50 13.12
C ILE A 141 4.59 -0.64 14.13
N SER A 142 3.78 -1.65 13.76
CA SER A 142 3.52 -2.86 14.55
C SER A 142 4.61 -3.94 14.39
N GLY A 143 5.68 -3.65 13.64
CA GLY A 143 6.83 -4.54 13.46
C GLY A 143 6.59 -5.69 12.46
N LYS A 144 5.62 -5.55 11.55
CA LYS A 144 5.25 -6.58 10.57
C LYS A 144 5.35 -6.08 9.13
N GLY A 145 6.28 -5.18 8.82
CA GLY A 145 6.45 -4.61 7.48
C GLY A 145 6.57 -5.62 6.33
N TRP A 146 7.16 -6.79 6.56
CA TRP A 146 7.18 -7.88 5.57
C TRP A 146 5.77 -8.33 5.15
N PHE A 147 4.80 -8.28 6.06
CA PHE A 147 3.41 -8.60 5.79
C PHE A 147 2.79 -7.54 4.89
N ALA A 148 3.09 -6.25 5.10
CA ALA A 148 2.63 -5.17 4.22
C ALA A 148 3.13 -5.37 2.79
N ILE A 149 4.43 -5.69 2.62
CA ILE A 149 5.04 -6.01 1.32
C ILE A 149 4.27 -7.13 0.61
N ILE A 150 4.08 -8.27 1.29
CA ILE A 150 3.41 -9.44 0.68
C ILE A 150 1.95 -9.14 0.38
N SER A 151 1.22 -8.53 1.33
CA SER A 151 -0.19 -8.20 1.14
C SER A 151 -0.41 -7.22 0.00
N HIS A 152 0.47 -6.22 -0.14
CA HIS A 152 0.42 -5.28 -1.26
C HIS A 152 0.63 -6.00 -2.60
N SER A 153 1.68 -6.81 -2.74
CA SER A 153 1.92 -7.59 -3.97
C SER A 153 0.75 -8.52 -4.31
N ILE A 154 0.19 -9.21 -3.32
CA ILE A 154 -0.99 -10.09 -3.51
C ILE A 154 -2.19 -9.27 -3.98
N TRP A 155 -2.43 -8.12 -3.37
CA TRP A 155 -3.55 -7.26 -3.72
C TRP A 155 -3.45 -6.74 -5.15
N ASN A 156 -2.28 -6.25 -5.55
CA ASN A 156 -2.02 -5.82 -6.92
C ASN A 156 -2.20 -6.96 -7.91
N LEU A 157 -1.77 -8.18 -7.55
CA LEU A 157 -1.97 -9.36 -8.39
C LEU A 157 -3.45 -9.73 -8.53
N ILE A 158 -4.26 -9.60 -7.48
CA ILE A 158 -5.71 -9.85 -7.53
C ILE A 158 -6.40 -8.88 -8.50
N PHE A 159 -6.11 -7.58 -8.39
CA PHE A 159 -6.68 -6.56 -9.29
C PHE A 159 -6.18 -6.72 -10.72
N PHE A 160 -4.89 -7.02 -10.89
CA PHE A 160 -4.33 -7.34 -12.19
C PHE A 160 -5.03 -8.53 -12.85
N ALA A 161 -5.18 -9.63 -12.11
CA ALA A 161 -5.85 -10.83 -12.60
C ALA A 161 -7.32 -10.55 -12.93
N ALA A 162 -8.03 -9.82 -12.07
CA ALA A 162 -9.42 -9.46 -12.30
C ALA A 162 -9.61 -8.58 -13.54
N GLY A 163 -8.83 -7.50 -13.69
CA GLY A 163 -8.94 -6.62 -14.85
C GLY A 163 -8.57 -7.33 -16.14
N CYS A 164 -7.53 -8.17 -16.12
CA CYS A 164 -7.09 -8.87 -17.33
C CYS A 164 -8.04 -10.00 -17.75
N THR A 165 -8.66 -10.73 -16.81
CA THR A 165 -9.67 -11.76 -17.15
C THR A 165 -11.00 -11.18 -17.61
N ASN A 166 -11.35 -9.97 -17.16
CA ASN A 166 -12.52 -9.23 -17.64
C ASN A 166 -12.27 -8.46 -18.94
N GLY A 167 -11.06 -8.50 -19.49
CA GLY A 167 -10.72 -7.88 -20.76
C GLY A 167 -10.49 -6.36 -20.70
N GLU A 168 -10.30 -5.78 -19.49
CA GLU A 168 -9.97 -4.36 -19.32
C GLU A 168 -8.57 -4.04 -19.89
N PHE A 169 -7.64 -4.99 -19.80
CA PHE A 169 -6.30 -4.92 -20.38
C PHE A 169 -5.73 -6.32 -20.66
N ALA A 170 -4.64 -6.40 -21.43
CA ALA A 170 -4.02 -7.68 -21.79
C ALA A 170 -3.31 -8.35 -20.59
N CYS A 171 -3.51 -9.66 -20.41
CA CYS A 171 -2.80 -10.47 -19.41
C CYS A 171 -1.32 -10.69 -19.81
N ARG A 172 -0.48 -9.66 -19.67
CA ARG A 172 0.96 -9.76 -19.96
C ARG A 172 1.76 -10.02 -18.69
N ILE A 173 2.56 -11.07 -18.68
CA ILE A 173 3.47 -11.34 -17.56
C ILE A 173 4.68 -10.40 -17.60
N PHE A 174 5.25 -10.23 -18.79
CA PHE A 174 6.42 -9.38 -19.05
C PHE A 174 6.07 -8.24 -20.01
N ASN A 175 6.86 -7.16 -19.93
CA ASN A 175 6.83 -6.10 -20.90
C ASN A 175 7.62 -6.53 -22.14
N GLU A 176 6.92 -7.06 -23.14
CA GLU A 176 7.52 -7.55 -24.39
C GLU A 176 8.29 -6.49 -25.17
N LYS A 177 7.90 -5.20 -25.03
CA LYS A 177 8.55 -4.09 -25.74
C LYS A 177 9.69 -3.47 -24.93
N ASP A 178 9.55 -3.42 -23.61
CA ASP A 178 10.48 -2.75 -22.70
C ASP A 178 10.87 -3.63 -21.51
N PHE A 179 11.45 -4.81 -21.79
CA PHE A 179 11.89 -5.76 -20.75
C PHE A 179 12.87 -5.16 -19.72
N LEU A 180 13.61 -4.11 -20.10
CA LEU A 180 14.49 -3.37 -19.18
C LEU A 180 13.72 -2.71 -18.03
N ILE A 181 12.45 -2.33 -18.23
CA ILE A 181 11.61 -1.77 -17.17
C ILE A 181 11.30 -2.84 -16.12
N ASP A 182 10.96 -4.05 -16.53
CA ASP A 182 10.73 -5.17 -15.62
C ASP A 182 11.99 -5.49 -14.80
N ILE A 183 13.17 -5.53 -15.45
CA ILE A 183 14.45 -5.70 -14.75
C ILE A 183 14.68 -4.57 -13.75
N ALA A 184 14.41 -3.32 -14.13
CA ALA A 184 14.55 -2.17 -13.25
C ALA A 184 13.65 -2.30 -12.01
N TYR A 185 12.39 -2.71 -12.16
CA TYR A 185 11.48 -2.96 -11.03
C TYR A 185 12.01 -4.06 -10.11
N ILE A 186 12.44 -5.20 -10.66
CA ILE A 186 12.98 -6.31 -9.86
C ILE A 186 14.22 -5.85 -9.08
N THR A 187 15.19 -5.27 -9.79
CA THR A 187 16.48 -4.88 -9.19
C THR A 187 16.33 -3.78 -8.15
N THR A 188 15.55 -2.73 -8.43
CA THR A 188 15.29 -1.65 -7.47
C THR A 188 14.52 -2.16 -6.24
N SER A 189 13.55 -3.06 -6.42
CA SER A 189 12.84 -3.70 -5.30
C SER A 189 13.80 -4.46 -4.39
N VAL A 190 14.71 -5.25 -4.96
CA VAL A 190 15.73 -5.97 -4.18
C VAL A 190 16.62 -4.99 -3.42
N VAL A 191 17.09 -3.93 -4.08
CA VAL A 191 17.92 -2.90 -3.44
C VAL A 191 17.18 -2.23 -2.27
N PHE A 192 15.91 -1.85 -2.46
CA PHE A 192 15.14 -1.19 -1.42
C PHE A 192 14.75 -2.11 -0.26
N ILE A 193 14.47 -3.39 -0.53
CA ILE A 193 14.30 -4.39 0.54
C ILE A 193 15.58 -4.49 1.36
N LEU A 194 16.75 -4.66 0.71
CA LEU A 194 18.03 -4.79 1.39
C LEU A 194 18.34 -3.55 2.22
N LEU A 195 18.15 -2.36 1.65
CA LEU A 195 18.33 -1.10 2.37
C LEU A 195 17.41 -1.02 3.59
N THR A 196 16.13 -1.35 3.42
CA THR A 196 15.14 -1.38 4.52
C THR A 196 15.55 -2.36 5.61
N TYR A 197 16.06 -3.53 5.24
CA TYR A 197 16.54 -4.54 6.18
C TYR A 197 17.79 -4.08 6.96
N PHE A 198 18.77 -3.45 6.30
CA PHE A 198 19.93 -2.89 7.01
C PHE A 198 19.53 -1.76 7.97
N LEU A 199 18.56 -0.94 7.57
CA LEU A 199 18.01 0.10 8.45
C LEU A 199 17.26 -0.49 9.64
N PHE A 200 16.50 -1.57 9.45
CA PHE A 200 15.88 -2.34 10.52
C PHE A 200 16.92 -2.84 11.53
N LEU A 201 17.98 -3.50 11.06
CA LEU A 201 19.05 -3.98 11.93
C LEU A 201 19.70 -2.85 12.74
N ARG A 202 19.97 -1.71 12.09
CA ARG A 202 20.49 -0.50 12.75
C ARG A 202 19.50 0.04 13.80
N TYR A 203 18.21 0.06 13.47
CA TYR A 203 17.15 0.54 14.35
C TYR A 203 17.05 -0.32 15.63
N GLU A 204 17.00 -1.65 15.49
CA GLU A 204 16.98 -2.60 16.61
C GLU A 204 18.19 -2.42 17.53
N ASN A 205 19.40 -2.33 16.97
CA ASN A 205 20.62 -2.10 17.74
C ASN A 205 20.58 -0.79 18.56
N LYS A 206 19.99 0.28 18.00
CA LYS A 206 19.80 1.55 18.72
C LYS A 206 18.75 1.44 19.83
N VAL A 207 17.68 0.68 19.64
CA VAL A 207 16.65 0.49 20.67
C VAL A 207 17.20 -0.34 21.82
N ILE A 208 17.88 -1.46 21.53
CA ILE A 208 18.50 -2.33 22.54
C ILE A 208 19.54 -1.58 23.36
N SER A 209 20.43 -0.81 22.71
CA SER A 209 21.45 -0.03 23.44
C SER A 209 20.87 1.05 24.35
N LYS A 210 19.67 1.56 24.07
CA LYS A 210 18.96 2.50 24.95
C LYS A 210 18.26 1.82 26.13
N SER A 211 17.80 0.57 25.98
CA SER A 211 17.11 -0.16 27.07
C SER A 211 18.05 -0.76 28.12
N VAL A 212 19.35 -0.84 27.82
CA VAL A 212 20.38 -1.37 28.74
C VAL A 212 21.05 -0.26 29.57
N LYS A 213 20.77 1.02 29.29
CA LYS A 213 21.21 2.17 30.08
C LYS A 213 20.11 2.65 31.01
#